data_AF-A0A8C9BB58-F1
#
_entry.id   AF-A0A8C9BB58-F1
#
_cell.length_a   1.000
_cell.length_b   1.000
_cell.length_c   1.000
_cell.angle_alpha   90.00
_cell.angle_beta   90.00
_cell.angle_gamma   90.00
#
_symmetry.space_group_name_H-M   'P 1'
#
loop_
_entity.id
_entity.type
_entity.pdbx_description
1 polymer ?
#
loop_
_entity_poly.entity_id
_entity_poly.type
_entity_poly.pdbx_seq_one_letter_code
_entity_poly.pdbx_strand_id
1 'polypeptide(L)'
;NNQLIMMFWGSNPIERRGKNVVHQLTVTLEDLYNGATRKLVLQKNVICDKCEGRGDKKGAVEFCPNCRGTGMQIRIHQIGPGMVQQIQSVCMECQGHGERISPKDRCKSCNRRKIVGGKKILEVHIDKGMKDVSDLLMGPVNNTHCWRFICSSD
;
A
#
# COMPACT_ATOMS: atom_id res chain seq x y z
N ASN A 1 -9.54 10.62 45.10
CA ASN A 1 -10.29 10.49 43.84
C ASN A 1 -9.36 10.66 42.66
N ASN A 2 -9.23 9.56 41.94
CA ASN A 2 -8.29 9.28 40.84
C ASN A 2 -8.39 10.26 39.68
N GLN A 3 -7.40 11.15 39.50
CA GLN A 3 -7.20 11.76 38.18
C GLN A 3 -5.80 12.29 37.87
N LEU A 4 -4.78 11.91 38.64
CA LEU A 4 -3.40 12.30 38.39
C LEU A 4 -2.50 11.11 38.67
N ILE A 5 -2.47 10.16 37.71
CA ILE A 5 -1.45 9.12 37.48
C ILE A 5 -1.97 8.25 36.30
N MET A 6 -1.76 8.73 35.08
CA MET A 6 -1.65 7.90 33.87
C MET A 6 -0.44 8.45 33.11
N MET A 7 0.79 8.30 33.63
CA MET A 7 1.66 7.17 33.30
C MET A 7 1.55 6.85 31.80
N PHE A 8 2.32 7.52 30.93
CA PHE A 8 3.68 7.10 30.53
C PHE A 8 3.82 5.61 30.18
N TRP A 9 2.81 5.01 29.56
CA TRP A 9 3.01 3.81 28.74
C TRP A 9 2.79 4.19 27.29
N GLY A 10 3.92 4.48 26.62
CA GLY A 10 4.00 4.62 25.17
C GLY A 10 3.44 3.36 24.54
N SER A 11 2.19 3.47 24.07
CA SER A 11 1.65 2.54 23.11
C SER A 11 2.47 2.74 21.84
N ASN A 12 3.54 1.96 21.67
CA ASN A 12 4.20 1.84 20.37
C ASN A 12 3.07 1.63 19.36
N PRO A 13 2.92 2.50 18.33
CA PRO A 13 1.91 2.28 17.32
C PRO A 13 2.12 0.85 16.82
N ILE A 14 1.11 -0.01 16.98
CA ILE A 14 1.12 -1.36 16.40
C ILE A 14 1.31 -1.12 14.92
N GLU A 15 2.55 -1.31 14.47
CA GLU A 15 2.92 -1.18 13.08
C GLU A 15 2.08 -2.23 12.36
N ARG A 16 1.10 -1.75 11.59
CA ARG A 16 0.21 -2.61 10.81
C ARG A 16 1.06 -3.26 9.73
N ARG A 17 1.78 -4.33 10.09
CA ARG A 17 2.45 -5.23 9.16
C ARG A 17 1.37 -5.67 8.18
N GLY A 18 1.54 -5.34 6.91
CA GLY A 18 0.62 -5.75 5.88
C GLY A 18 0.59 -7.27 5.77
N LYS A 19 -0.54 -7.77 5.25
CA LYS A 19 -0.87 -9.20 5.20
C LYS A 19 0.16 -9.98 4.38
N ASN A 20 0.70 -11.08 4.90
CA ASN A 20 1.67 -11.87 4.12
C ASN A 20 1.08 -12.32 2.77
N VAL A 21 1.89 -12.25 1.72
CA VAL A 21 1.51 -12.72 0.39
C VAL A 21 2.16 -14.09 0.19
N VAL A 22 1.33 -15.10 -0.13
CA VAL A 22 1.77 -16.47 -0.37
C VAL A 22 1.88 -16.72 -1.86
N HIS A 23 3.03 -17.20 -2.33
CA HIS A 23 3.24 -17.61 -3.71
C HIS A 23 3.64 -19.09 -3.76
N GLN A 24 2.90 -19.87 -4.54
CA GLN A 24 3.25 -21.27 -4.81
C GLN A 24 4.29 -21.33 -5.92
N LEU A 25 5.36 -22.08 -5.66
CA LEU A 25 6.44 -22.36 -6.60
C LEU A 25 6.35 -23.83 -6.98
N THR A 26 6.08 -24.12 -8.25
CA THR A 26 6.22 -25.47 -8.79
C THR A 26 7.69 -25.74 -9.08
N VAL A 27 8.19 -26.85 -8.55
CA VAL A 27 9.59 -27.26 -8.67
C VAL A 27 9.65 -28.71 -9.12
N THR A 28 10.65 -29.06 -9.93
CA THR A 28 10.85 -30.45 -10.34
C THR A 28 11.57 -31.24 -9.24
N LEU A 29 11.41 -32.57 -9.23
CA LEU A 29 12.15 -33.45 -8.33
C LEU A 29 13.68 -33.31 -8.53
N GLU A 30 14.12 -33.15 -9.77
CA GLU A 30 15.55 -32.96 -10.10
C GLU A 30 16.13 -31.69 -9.45
N ASP A 31 15.36 -30.60 -9.46
CA ASP A 31 15.73 -29.34 -8.83
C ASP A 31 15.82 -29.47 -7.29
N LEU A 32 14.95 -30.28 -6.67
CA LEU A 32 14.98 -30.56 -5.23
C LEU A 32 16.19 -31.42 -4.83
N TYR A 33 16.59 -32.37 -5.68
CA TYR A 33 17.75 -33.23 -5.44
C TYR A 33 19.08 -32.49 -5.65
N ASN A 34 19.21 -31.76 -6.76
CA ASN A 34 20.46 -31.12 -7.13
C ASN A 34 20.64 -29.72 -6.53
N GLY A 35 19.55 -29.10 -6.08
CA GLY A 35 19.49 -27.70 -5.67
C GLY A 35 19.42 -26.79 -6.89
N ALA A 36 18.56 -25.77 -6.84
CA ALA A 36 18.31 -24.88 -7.97
C ALA A 36 18.11 -23.43 -7.51
N THR A 37 18.37 -22.49 -8.41
CA THR A 37 18.04 -21.07 -8.18
C THR A 37 16.97 -20.66 -9.18
N ARG A 38 15.77 -20.33 -8.69
CA ARG A 38 14.63 -19.91 -9.53
C ARG A 38 14.43 -18.40 -9.43
N LYS A 39 14.22 -17.75 -10.58
CA LYS A 39 13.94 -16.31 -10.66
C LYS A 39 12.45 -16.07 -10.70
N LEU A 40 11.94 -15.31 -9.73
CA LEU A 40 10.54 -14.91 -9.66
C LEU A 40 10.37 -13.44 -9.97
N VAL A 41 9.40 -13.13 -10.83
CA VAL A 41 9.04 -11.74 -11.14
C VAL A 41 7.86 -11.33 -10.28
N LEU A 42 8.11 -10.50 -9.27
CA LEU A 42 7.06 -9.92 -8.44
C LEU A 42 6.63 -8.57 -8.98
N GLN A 43 5.32 -8.33 -8.92
CA GLN A 43 4.76 -6.99 -9.08
C GLN A 43 4.80 -6.26 -7.74
N LYS A 44 5.44 -5.10 -7.70
CA LYS A 44 5.43 -4.20 -6.54
C LYS A 44 4.88 -2.84 -6.94
N ASN A 45 4.17 -2.18 -6.03
CA ASN A 45 3.85 -0.78 -6.19
C ASN A 45 5.08 0.04 -5.79
N VAL A 46 5.57 0.86 -6.71
CA VAL A 46 6.70 1.78 -6.48
C VAL A 46 6.18 3.19 -6.56
N ILE A 47 6.80 4.11 -5.82
CA ILE A 47 6.54 5.54 -5.97
C ILE A 47 6.90 5.93 -7.41
N CYS A 48 6.09 6.77 -8.04
CA CYS A 48 6.31 7.17 -9.42
C CYS A 48 7.56 8.05 -9.52
N ASP A 49 8.59 7.57 -10.23
CA ASP A 49 9.87 8.28 -10.39
C ASP A 49 9.70 9.67 -11.06
N LYS A 50 8.75 9.81 -11.99
CA LYS A 50 8.55 11.07 -12.73
C LYS A 50 7.95 12.20 -11.90
N CYS A 51 7.17 11.87 -10.87
CA CYS A 51 6.56 12.89 -10.01
C CYS A 51 7.01 12.78 -8.56
N GLU A 52 7.88 11.82 -8.24
CA GLU A 52 8.41 11.58 -6.88
C GLU A 52 7.30 11.49 -5.82
N GLY A 53 6.16 10.90 -6.20
CA GLY A 53 5.00 10.77 -5.32
C GLY A 53 4.13 12.03 -5.18
N ARG A 54 4.40 13.12 -5.91
CA ARG A 54 3.53 14.32 -5.91
C ARG A 54 2.23 14.13 -6.69
N GLY A 55 2.29 13.42 -7.82
CA GLY A 55 1.11 13.09 -8.64
C GLY A 55 0.78 14.10 -9.75
N ASP A 56 1.52 15.19 -9.82
CA ASP A 56 1.43 16.29 -10.78
C ASP A 56 2.79 16.57 -11.46
N LYS A 57 2.79 17.48 -12.42
CA LYS A 57 3.98 18.06 -13.04
C LYS A 57 4.35 19.35 -12.31
N LYS A 58 5.51 19.35 -11.64
CA LYS A 58 6.21 20.54 -11.13
C LYS A 58 5.34 21.56 -10.37
N GLY A 59 4.60 21.11 -9.34
CA GLY A 59 3.99 22.03 -8.37
C GLY A 59 2.72 22.73 -8.86
N ALA A 60 2.06 22.16 -9.87
CA ALA A 60 0.77 22.64 -10.39
C ALA A 60 -0.41 22.16 -9.52
N VAL A 61 -0.19 22.09 -8.21
CA VAL A 61 -1.16 21.64 -7.22
C VAL A 61 -1.87 22.88 -6.70
N GLU A 62 -3.18 22.95 -6.90
CA GLU A 62 -4.03 23.99 -6.33
C GLU A 62 -4.81 23.41 -5.15
N PHE A 63 -5.06 24.22 -4.13
CA PHE A 63 -5.96 23.80 -3.05
C PHE A 63 -7.39 23.70 -3.59
N CYS A 64 -8.11 22.66 -3.18
CA CYS A 64 -9.52 22.54 -3.54
C CYS A 64 -10.32 23.65 -2.84
N PRO A 65 -11.04 24.52 -3.57
CA PRO A 65 -11.76 25.66 -2.98
C PRO A 65 -12.92 25.20 -2.08
N ASN A 66 -13.56 24.07 -2.39
CA ASN A 66 -14.72 23.57 -1.66
C ASN A 66 -14.38 22.96 -0.29
N CYS A 67 -13.21 22.33 -0.14
CA CYS A 67 -12.78 21.76 1.14
C CYS A 67 -11.59 22.50 1.76
N ARG A 68 -11.02 23.50 1.08
CA ARG A 68 -9.85 24.28 1.53
C ARG A 68 -8.70 23.38 2.04
N GLY A 69 -8.45 22.26 1.34
CA GLY A 69 -7.40 21.31 1.71
C GLY A 69 -7.81 20.19 2.67
N THR A 70 -9.00 20.21 3.28
CA THR A 70 -9.42 19.14 4.24
C THR A 70 -9.86 17.84 3.58
N GLY A 71 -10.13 17.83 2.26
CA GLY A 71 -10.60 16.64 1.54
C GLY A 71 -12.06 16.24 1.84
N MET A 72 -12.70 16.88 2.82
CA MET A 72 -14.06 16.56 3.28
C MET A 72 -14.97 17.79 3.23
N GLN A 73 -16.26 17.56 3.02
CA GLN A 73 -17.29 18.59 2.97
C GLN A 73 -18.39 18.26 3.98
N ILE A 74 -18.72 19.22 4.84
CA ILE A 74 -19.80 19.10 5.82
C ILE A 74 -21.10 19.57 5.15
N ARG A 75 -22.11 18.70 5.12
CA ARG A 75 -23.47 19.02 4.67
C ARG A 75 -24.40 19.02 5.86
N ILE A 76 -25.18 20.08 6.01
CA ILE A 76 -26.16 20.20 7.07
C ILE A 76 -27.48 19.65 6.53
N HIS A 77 -27.95 18.55 7.09
CA HIS A 77 -29.25 17.98 6.78
C HIS A 77 -30.23 18.31 7.91
N GLN A 78 -31.34 18.97 7.57
CA GLN A 78 -32.45 19.19 8.51
C GLN A 78 -33.32 17.94 8.54
N ILE A 79 -33.43 17.32 9.71
CA ILE A 79 -34.25 16.12 9.93
C ILE A 79 -35.63 16.51 10.48
N GLY A 80 -35.72 17.67 11.13
CA GLY A 80 -36.98 18.21 11.64
C GLY A 80 -36.82 19.63 12.20
N PRO A 81 -37.90 20.20 12.77
CA PRO A 81 -37.88 21.52 13.36
C PRO A 81 -36.84 21.60 14.48
N GLY A 82 -35.82 22.46 14.33
CA GLY A 82 -34.76 22.64 15.32
C GLY A 82 -33.70 21.52 15.38
N MET A 83 -33.81 20.46 14.58
CA MET A 83 -32.85 19.36 14.54
C MET A 83 -32.06 19.34 13.23
N VAL A 84 -30.76 19.62 13.33
CA VAL A 84 -29.81 19.56 12.22
C VAL A 84 -28.77 18.48 12.46
N GLN A 85 -28.53 17.63 11.46
CA GLN A 85 -27.43 16.67 11.44
C GLN A 85 -26.34 17.19 10.51
N GLN A 86 -25.11 17.22 11.01
CA GLN A 86 -23.94 17.47 10.19
C GLN A 86 -23.45 16.14 9.62
N ILE A 87 -23.56 15.97 8.31
CA ILE A 87 -23.05 14.81 7.60
C ILE A 87 -21.71 15.19 6.97
N GLN A 88 -20.66 14.49 7.39
CA GLN A 88 -19.36 14.61 6.76
C GLN A 88 -19.33 13.72 5.52
N SER A 89 -19.13 14.34 4.36
CA SER A 89 -19.03 13.67 3.07
C SER A 89 -17.65 13.90 2.45
N VAL A 90 -17.18 12.96 1.63
CA VAL A 90 -15.95 13.17 0.85
C VAL A 90 -16.20 14.29 -0.14
N CYS A 91 -15.27 15.25 -0.24
CA CYS A 91 -15.42 16.35 -1.19
C CYS A 91 -15.43 15.80 -2.63
N MET A 92 -16.51 16.04 -3.37
CA MET A 92 -16.71 15.47 -4.72
C MET A 92 -15.68 15.97 -5.74
N GLU A 93 -15.17 17.20 -5.59
CA GLU A 93 -14.21 17.79 -6.53
C GLU A 93 -12.80 17.21 -6.40
N CYS A 94 -12.34 16.99 -5.16
CA CYS A 94 -11.00 16.47 -4.90
C CYS A 94 -10.99 14.98 -4.53
N GLN A 95 -12.15 14.35 -4.36
CA GLN A 95 -12.31 12.94 -3.96
C GLN A 95 -11.46 12.59 -2.73
N GLY A 96 -11.45 13.45 -1.71
CA GLY A 96 -10.70 13.21 -0.49
C GLY A 96 -9.23 13.64 -0.52
N HIS A 97 -8.69 14.09 -1.66
CA HIS A 97 -7.29 14.45 -1.77
C HIS A 97 -6.95 15.84 -1.19
N GLY A 98 -7.95 16.71 -0.99
CA GLY A 98 -7.74 18.10 -0.54
C GLY A 98 -7.18 19.05 -1.61
N GLU A 99 -6.60 18.48 -2.67
CA GLU A 99 -5.91 19.19 -3.73
C GLU A 99 -6.56 18.94 -5.10
N ARG A 100 -6.47 19.95 -5.96
CA ARG A 100 -6.97 19.95 -7.34
C ARG A 100 -5.78 20.17 -8.29
N ILE A 101 -5.59 19.20 -9.18
CA ILE A 101 -4.58 19.26 -10.25
C ILE A 101 -5.28 19.33 -11.60
N SER A 102 -5.01 20.37 -12.38
CA SER A 102 -5.52 20.55 -13.73
C SER A 102 -5.18 19.34 -14.63
N PRO A 103 -6.08 18.89 -15.52
CA PRO A 103 -5.88 17.67 -16.31
C PRO A 103 -4.63 17.71 -17.19
N LYS A 104 -4.19 18.91 -17.62
CA LYS A 104 -2.97 19.13 -18.41
C LYS A 104 -1.69 18.82 -17.62
N ASP A 105 -1.73 19.06 -16.31
CA ASP A 105 -0.59 18.99 -15.40
C ASP A 105 -0.53 17.69 -14.61
N ARG A 106 -1.52 16.80 -14.79
CA ARG A 106 -1.47 15.46 -14.20
C ARG A 106 -0.26 14.69 -14.71
N CYS A 107 0.40 13.97 -13.80
CA CYS A 107 1.46 13.06 -14.21
C CYS A 107 0.88 11.95 -15.10
N LYS A 108 1.30 11.90 -16.37
CA LYS A 108 0.82 10.92 -17.36
C LYS A 108 1.18 9.46 -16.99
N SER A 109 2.21 9.26 -16.16
CA SER A 109 2.66 7.92 -15.77
C SER A 109 1.88 7.32 -14.62
N CYS A 110 1.47 8.11 -13.61
CA CYS A 110 0.71 7.59 -12.47
C CYS A 110 -0.76 8.05 -12.45
N ASN A 111 -1.17 8.99 -13.31
CA ASN A 111 -2.52 9.54 -13.37
C ASN A 111 -3.04 9.97 -11.99
N ARG A 112 -2.23 10.75 -11.26
CA ARG A 112 -2.48 11.22 -9.88
C ARG A 112 -2.43 10.11 -8.79
N ARG A 113 -2.26 8.84 -9.14
CA ARG A 113 -2.15 7.76 -8.14
C ARG A 113 -0.85 7.77 -7.34
N LYS A 114 0.16 8.55 -7.75
CA LYS A 114 1.49 8.68 -7.11
C LYS A 114 2.33 7.41 -7.13
N ILE A 115 1.73 6.25 -7.35
CA ILE A 115 2.37 4.94 -7.50
C ILE A 115 2.27 4.41 -8.94
N VAL A 116 3.26 3.61 -9.32
CA VAL A 116 3.33 2.85 -10.57
C VAL A 116 3.67 1.39 -10.27
N GLY A 117 3.20 0.47 -11.10
CA GLY A 117 3.56 -0.94 -11.01
C GLY A 117 5.00 -1.14 -11.48
N GLY A 118 5.87 -1.60 -10.58
CA GLY A 118 7.25 -1.99 -10.87
C GLY A 118 7.42 -3.50 -10.78
N LYS A 119 8.35 -4.04 -11.56
CA LYS A 119 8.74 -5.46 -11.49
C LYS A 119 10.01 -5.58 -10.65
N LYS A 120 10.03 -6.49 -9.68
CA LYS A 120 11.25 -6.87 -8.96
C LYS A 120 11.50 -8.35 -9.17
N ILE A 121 12.71 -8.69 -9.61
CA ILE A 121 13.15 -10.07 -9.73
C ILE A 121 13.68 -10.48 -8.36
N LEU A 122 13.16 -11.57 -7.81
CA LEU A 122 13.71 -12.26 -6.66
C LEU A 122 14.36 -13.55 -7.11
N GLU A 123 15.51 -13.86 -6.51
CA GLU A 123 16.18 -15.14 -6.70
C GLU A 123 15.87 -15.99 -5.47
N VAL A 124 15.17 -17.10 -5.69
CA VAL A 124 14.84 -18.08 -4.66
C VAL A 124 15.82 -19.23 -4.80
N HIS A 125 16.62 -19.43 -3.76
CA HIS A 125 17.51 -20.57 -3.66
C HIS A 125 16.76 -21.74 -3.05
N ILE A 126 16.84 -22.89 -3.71
CA ILE A 126 16.27 -24.16 -3.28
C ILE A 126 17.44 -25.04 -2.89
N ASP A 127 17.53 -25.35 -1.60
CA ASP A 127 18.58 -26.19 -1.06
C ASP A 127 18.32 -27.66 -1.38
N LYS A 128 19.41 -28.42 -1.49
CA LYS A 128 19.36 -29.85 -1.80
C LYS A 128 18.65 -30.60 -0.67
N GLY A 129 17.71 -31.46 -1.03
CA GLY A 129 16.97 -32.27 -0.06
C GLY A 129 15.91 -31.50 0.74
N MET A 130 15.47 -30.32 0.25
CA MET A 130 14.27 -29.66 0.76
C MET A 130 13.06 -30.60 0.63
N LYS A 131 12.20 -30.63 1.66
CA LYS A 131 10.98 -31.45 1.64
C LYS A 131 9.89 -30.78 0.80
N ASP A 132 9.02 -31.59 0.20
CA ASP A 132 7.79 -31.11 -0.42
C ASP A 132 6.94 -30.36 0.62
N VAL A 133 6.40 -29.20 0.24
CA VAL A 133 5.65 -28.29 1.14
C VAL A 133 6.52 -27.66 2.23
N SER A 134 7.74 -27.25 1.87
CA SER A 134 8.58 -26.43 2.74
C SER A 134 8.25 -24.93 2.59
N ASP A 135 8.08 -24.25 3.71
CA ASP A 135 7.85 -22.80 3.75
C ASP A 135 9.18 -22.05 3.71
N LEU A 136 9.45 -21.38 2.59
CA LEU A 136 10.56 -20.44 2.49
C LEU A 136 10.07 -19.04 2.88
N LEU A 137 10.56 -18.55 4.02
CA LEU A 137 10.37 -17.18 4.45
C LEU A 137 11.44 -16.30 3.82
N MET A 138 11.04 -15.52 2.82
CA MET A 138 11.90 -14.51 2.23
C MET A 138 11.69 -13.18 2.96
N GLY A 139 12.78 -12.45 3.21
CA GLY A 139 12.75 -11.14 3.86
C GLY A 139 11.81 -10.14 3.16
N PRO A 140 11.45 -9.02 3.82
CA PRO A 140 10.48 -8.06 3.29
C PRO A 140 10.98 -7.47 1.96
N VAL A 141 10.21 -7.70 0.89
CA VAL A 141 10.54 -7.22 -0.46
C VAL A 141 9.85 -5.88 -0.76
N ASN A 142 8.88 -5.51 0.07
CA ASN A 142 8.20 -4.22 0.14
C ASN A 142 8.13 -3.73 1.61
N ASN A 143 7.77 -2.47 1.83
CA ASN A 143 7.61 -1.89 3.18
C ASN A 143 6.39 -2.42 3.96
N THR A 144 5.71 -3.46 3.48
CA THR A 144 4.42 -3.88 4.06
C THR A 144 4.17 -5.38 4.14
N HIS A 145 4.90 -6.28 3.49
CA HIS A 145 4.50 -7.69 3.40
C HIS A 145 5.71 -8.63 3.48
N CYS A 146 5.68 -9.58 4.43
CA CYS A 146 6.55 -10.75 4.38
C CYS A 146 6.01 -11.72 3.33
N TRP A 147 6.91 -12.26 2.52
CA TRP A 147 6.55 -13.20 1.45
C TRP A 147 6.81 -14.61 1.93
N ARG A 148 5.82 -15.49 1.74
CA ARG A 148 5.92 -16.91 2.06
C ARG A 148 5.83 -17.69 0.76
N PHE A 149 6.84 -18.46 0.44
CA PHE A 149 6.82 -19.35 -0.71
C PHE A 149 6.55 -20.78 -0.26
N ILE A 150 5.64 -21.46 -0.94
CA ILE A 150 5.38 -22.88 -0.73
C ILE A 150 5.91 -23.60 -1.97
N CYS A 151 6.96 -24.41 -1.78
CA CYS A 151 7.45 -25.28 -2.83
C CYS A 151 6.59 -26.54 -2.90
N SER A 152 6.02 -26.81 -4.07
CA SER A 152 5.28 -28.03 -4.37
C SER A 152 5.92 -28.70 -5.59
N SER A 153 6.17 -30.01 -5.47
CA SER A 153 6.55 -30.84 -6.61
C SER A 153 5.35 -31.07 -7.52
N ASP A 154 5.60 -31.03 -8.84
CA ASP A 154 4.68 -31.55 -9.86
C ASP A 154 4.85 -33.06 -10.02
#